data_AF-A0A0F9VAQ2-F1
#
_entry.id   AF-A0A0F9VAQ2-F1
#
_cell.length_a   1.000
_cell.length_b   1.000
_cell.length_c   1.000
_cell.angle_alpha   90.00
_cell.angle_beta   90.00
_cell.angle_gamma   90.00
#
_symmetry.space_group_name_H-M   'P 1'
#
loop_
_entity.id
_entity.type
_entity.pdbx_description
1 polymer ?
#
loop_
_entity_poly.entity_id
_entity_poly.type
_entity_poly.pdbx_seq_one_letter_code
_entity_poly.pdbx_strand_id
1 'polypeptide(L)'
;MEISECRMCGGPIRLMRRADGSLDHYEPINEHDRHELPNPISPILADYLRANRKGKKTVALVGIAWSTGPWTPFGETDVWAMNEHHDVPWLKEEHVTAWFQIHHKDVFTEELEAGVNHWGWLQEEHPFPIYMHQVYDDIPSSVKFPLREIRKELIGSLYRGEEKVKGLFSSTFNYQIALAIYQGYERIELYGIEMLGPGEYGWQRECMAYWLSKAETMGIDIWMPEDCALFNHPLYGYEEVREGATGQVSWTSSRNEEPTFGLMQPR
;
A
#
# COMPACT_ATOMS: atom_id res chain seq x y z
N MET A 1 -11.37 -13.35 -23.67
CA MET A 1 -12.08 -12.89 -22.46
C MET A 1 -11.77 -11.42 -22.35
N GLU A 2 -12.77 -10.54 -22.46
CA GLU A 2 -12.56 -9.09 -22.52
C GLU A 2 -12.69 -8.54 -21.09
N ILE A 3 -11.58 -8.05 -20.54
CA ILE A 3 -11.53 -7.43 -19.22
C ILE A 3 -11.85 -5.95 -19.41
N SER A 4 -12.75 -5.42 -18.58
CA SER A 4 -13.18 -4.04 -18.62
C SER A 4 -13.28 -3.47 -17.21
N GLU A 5 -13.61 -2.20 -17.10
CA GLU A 5 -13.79 -1.52 -15.83
C GLU A 5 -15.28 -1.34 -15.54
N CYS A 6 -15.66 -1.60 -14.29
CA CYS A 6 -16.99 -1.30 -13.81
C CYS A 6 -17.24 0.20 -13.89
N ARG A 7 -18.19 0.61 -14.74
CA ARG A 7 -18.56 2.03 -14.88
C ARG A 7 -19.13 2.67 -13.61
N MET A 8 -19.47 1.86 -12.61
CA MET A 8 -20.02 2.32 -11.33
C MET A 8 -18.95 2.49 -10.25
N CYS A 9 -17.97 1.59 -10.16
CA CYS A 9 -16.97 1.59 -9.09
C CYS A 9 -15.51 1.54 -9.56
N GLY A 10 -15.24 1.54 -10.86
CA GLY A 10 -13.90 1.40 -11.46
C GLY A 10 -13.31 -0.01 -11.37
N GLY A 11 -13.86 -0.90 -10.54
CA GLY A 11 -13.31 -2.23 -10.31
C GLY A 11 -13.26 -3.12 -11.56
N PRO A 12 -12.26 -4.00 -11.69
CA PRO A 12 -12.10 -4.85 -12.87
C PRO A 12 -13.24 -5.86 -12.96
N ILE A 13 -13.82 -5.95 -14.16
CA ILE A 13 -14.93 -6.85 -14.47
C ILE A 13 -14.66 -7.64 -15.76
N ARG A 14 -15.21 -8.85 -15.82
CA ARG A 14 -15.19 -9.70 -16.99
C ARG A 14 -16.48 -9.49 -17.78
N LEU A 15 -16.36 -9.17 -19.07
CA LEU A 15 -17.51 -9.09 -19.98
C LEU A 15 -17.91 -10.49 -20.44
N MET A 16 -19.06 -10.97 -19.96
CA MET A 16 -19.64 -12.22 -20.41
C MET A 16 -20.50 -11.96 -21.64
N ARG A 17 -20.29 -12.74 -22.71
CA ARG A 17 -21.00 -12.62 -23.99
C ARG A 17 -21.73 -13.92 -24.30
N ARG A 18 -22.90 -13.81 -24.92
CA ARG A 18 -23.67 -14.97 -25.39
C ARG A 18 -23.01 -15.60 -26.61
N ALA A 19 -23.50 -16.77 -27.02
CA ALA A 19 -22.99 -17.50 -28.19
C ALA A 19 -23.08 -16.70 -29.51
N ASP A 20 -23.98 -15.72 -29.58
CA ASP A 20 -24.14 -14.80 -30.72
C ASP A 20 -23.23 -13.55 -30.66
N GLY A 21 -22.38 -13.45 -29.64
CA GLY A 21 -21.45 -12.33 -29.43
C GLY A 21 -22.05 -11.12 -28.72
N SER A 22 -23.36 -11.10 -28.45
CA SER A 22 -24.01 -10.04 -27.68
C SER A 22 -23.53 -10.02 -26.22
N LEU A 23 -23.47 -8.83 -25.61
CA LEU A 23 -23.15 -8.70 -24.19
C LEU A 23 -24.27 -9.36 -23.36
N ASP A 24 -23.88 -10.28 -22.48
CA ASP A 24 -24.79 -10.96 -21.57
C ASP A 24 -24.85 -10.25 -20.23
N HIS A 25 -23.75 -10.29 -19.47
CA HIS A 25 -23.64 -9.70 -18.15
C HIS A 25 -22.17 -9.39 -17.81
N TYR A 26 -21.97 -8.75 -16.65
CA TYR A 26 -20.67 -8.41 -16.09
C TYR A 26 -20.40 -9.32 -14.88
N GLU A 27 -19.22 -9.91 -14.79
CA GLU A 27 -18.80 -10.65 -13.59
C GLU A 27 -17.67 -9.88 -12.88
N PRO A 28 -17.75 -9.70 -11.55
CA PRO A 28 -16.62 -9.16 -10.79
C PRO A 28 -15.44 -10.13 -10.86
N ILE A 29 -14.22 -9.58 -10.94
CA ILE A 29 -13.00 -10.37 -10.92
C ILE A 29 -12.58 -10.58 -9.45
N ASN A 30 -12.59 -11.85 -9.03
CA ASN A 30 -12.22 -12.28 -7.70
C ASN A 30 -10.70 -12.19 -7.51
N GLU A 31 -10.21 -12.17 -6.27
CA GLU A 31 -8.78 -12.02 -5.96
C GLU A 31 -7.88 -13.03 -6.71
N HIS A 32 -8.30 -14.29 -6.79
CA HIS A 32 -7.59 -15.32 -7.55
C HIS A 32 -7.54 -15.09 -9.06
N ASP A 33 -8.62 -14.53 -9.65
CA ASP A 33 -8.68 -14.24 -11.09
C ASP A 33 -7.82 -13.02 -11.46
N ARG A 34 -7.48 -12.13 -10.51
CA ARG A 34 -6.63 -10.95 -10.75
C ARG A 34 -5.20 -11.32 -11.13
N HIS A 35 -4.72 -12.49 -10.70
CA HIS A 35 -3.37 -12.98 -11.00
C HIS A 35 -3.18 -13.39 -12.46
N GLU A 36 -4.26 -13.66 -13.20
CA GLU A 36 -4.22 -14.18 -14.58
C GLU A 36 -4.50 -13.12 -15.64
N LEU A 37 -4.77 -11.88 -15.24
CA LEU A 37 -5.10 -10.80 -16.16
C LEU A 37 -3.83 -10.08 -16.63
N PRO A 38 -3.69 -9.80 -17.93
CA PRO A 38 -2.69 -8.85 -18.37
C PRO A 38 -3.08 -7.48 -17.81
N ASN A 39 -2.28 -7.01 -16.86
CA ASN A 39 -2.36 -5.66 -16.34
C ASN A 39 -1.09 -4.88 -16.69
N PRO A 40 -0.79 -4.67 -18.00
CA PRO A 40 0.39 -3.93 -18.38
C PRO A 40 0.18 -2.44 -18.09
N ILE A 41 1.19 -1.80 -17.49
CA ILE A 41 1.24 -0.35 -17.44
C ILE A 41 1.13 0.22 -18.87
N SER A 42 0.23 1.18 -19.06
CA SER A 42 0.09 1.86 -20.36
C SER A 42 1.44 2.46 -20.79
N PRO A 43 1.88 2.30 -22.05
CA PRO A 43 3.13 2.91 -22.53
C PRO A 43 3.21 4.42 -22.28
N ILE A 44 2.07 5.12 -22.39
CA ILE A 44 1.98 6.57 -22.13
C ILE A 44 2.30 6.87 -20.67
N LEU A 45 1.74 6.09 -19.74
CA LEU A 45 1.98 6.25 -18.32
C LEU A 45 3.43 5.87 -17.96
N ALA A 46 3.95 4.78 -18.53
CA ALA A 46 5.34 4.37 -18.34
C ALA A 46 6.33 5.47 -18.79
N ASP A 47 6.10 6.06 -19.96
CA ASP A 47 6.93 7.15 -20.48
C ASP A 47 6.80 8.42 -19.64
N TYR A 48 5.59 8.74 -19.17
CA TYR A 48 5.35 9.83 -18.23
C TYR A 48 6.15 9.63 -16.94
N LEU A 49 6.11 8.45 -16.34
CA LEU A 49 6.85 8.15 -15.10
C LEU A 49 8.35 8.27 -15.32
N ARG A 50 8.89 7.66 -16.38
CA ARG A 50 10.31 7.78 -16.74
C ARG A 50 10.75 9.23 -16.90
N ALA A 51 9.93 10.05 -17.57
CA ALA A 51 10.22 11.47 -17.73
C ALA A 51 10.25 12.21 -16.38
N ASN A 52 9.34 11.88 -15.46
CA ASN A 52 9.24 12.51 -14.14
C ASN A 52 10.31 12.06 -13.14
N ARG A 53 10.90 10.87 -13.33
CA ARG A 53 12.08 10.38 -12.58
C ARG A 53 13.37 11.04 -13.00
N LYS A 54 13.47 11.50 -14.26
CA LYS A 54 14.72 11.98 -14.85
C LYS A 54 15.35 13.10 -14.01
N GLY A 55 16.56 12.84 -13.50
CA GLY A 55 17.34 13.80 -12.72
C GLY A 55 16.94 13.90 -11.25
N LYS A 56 16.04 13.04 -10.76
CA LYS A 56 15.61 12.98 -9.36
C LYS A 56 16.06 11.69 -8.70
N LYS A 57 16.54 11.78 -7.46
CA LYS A 57 16.71 10.61 -6.59
C LYS A 57 15.32 10.05 -6.25
N THR A 58 14.94 8.97 -6.92
CA THR A 58 13.60 8.38 -6.82
C THR A 58 13.63 7.07 -6.04
N VAL A 59 12.55 6.76 -5.33
CA VAL A 59 12.32 5.43 -4.74
C VAL A 59 10.91 4.94 -5.06
N ALA A 60 10.82 3.67 -5.45
CA ALA A 60 9.58 2.92 -5.58
C ALA A 60 9.33 2.11 -4.30
N LEU A 61 8.22 2.35 -3.63
CA LEU A 61 7.74 1.57 -2.51
C LEU A 61 6.80 0.48 -3.03
N VAL A 62 7.06 -0.76 -2.63
CA VAL A 62 6.40 -1.93 -3.20
C VAL A 62 5.57 -2.61 -2.12
N GLY A 63 4.26 -2.76 -2.35
CA GLY A 63 3.32 -3.60 -1.62
C GLY A 63 2.95 -4.85 -2.42
N ILE A 64 2.00 -5.66 -1.95
CA ILE A 64 1.71 -6.98 -2.55
C ILE A 64 0.54 -7.00 -3.55
N ALA A 65 -0.18 -5.89 -3.68
CA ALA A 65 -1.38 -5.92 -4.49
C ALA A 65 -1.08 -5.91 -6.00
N TRP A 66 -1.78 -6.81 -6.70
CA TRP A 66 -1.51 -7.18 -8.08
C TRP A 66 -1.94 -6.13 -9.11
N SER A 67 -2.83 -5.22 -8.73
CA SER A 67 -3.32 -4.15 -9.59
C SER A 67 -2.23 -3.17 -10.00
N THR A 68 -1.19 -2.98 -9.19
CA THR A 68 -0.14 -2.03 -9.55
C THR A 68 1.27 -2.49 -9.16
N GLY A 69 1.40 -3.51 -8.31
CA GLY A 69 2.67 -4.11 -7.92
C GLY A 69 3.56 -4.52 -9.11
N PRO A 70 3.05 -5.29 -10.09
CA PRO A 70 3.79 -5.67 -11.29
C PRO A 70 4.30 -4.50 -12.16
N TRP A 71 3.83 -3.26 -11.93
CA TRP A 71 4.32 -2.06 -12.62
C TRP A 71 5.60 -1.49 -12.02
N THR A 72 6.12 -2.11 -10.95
CA THR A 72 7.33 -1.67 -10.26
C THR A 72 8.48 -1.47 -11.27
N PRO A 73 9.17 -0.31 -11.24
CA PRO A 73 10.18 0.08 -12.23
C PRO A 73 11.55 -0.53 -11.93
N PHE A 74 11.62 -1.86 -11.90
CA PHE A 74 12.84 -2.60 -11.59
C PHE A 74 14.02 -2.19 -12.49
N GLY A 75 15.16 -1.88 -11.86
CA GLY A 75 16.38 -1.45 -12.55
C GLY A 75 16.39 0.00 -13.04
N GLU A 76 15.30 0.76 -12.88
CA GLU A 76 15.24 2.18 -13.27
C GLU A 76 15.44 3.14 -12.08
N THR A 77 15.16 2.70 -10.85
CA THR A 77 15.21 3.51 -9.63
C THR A 77 15.47 2.63 -8.41
N ASP A 78 15.66 3.21 -7.22
CA ASP A 78 15.65 2.45 -5.97
C ASP A 78 14.29 1.77 -5.76
N VAL A 79 14.29 0.55 -5.26
CA VAL A 79 13.10 -0.27 -5.04
C VAL A 79 13.14 -0.83 -3.62
N TRP A 80 12.13 -0.52 -2.81
CA TRP A 80 12.04 -0.95 -1.41
C TRP A 80 10.90 -1.94 -1.21
N ALA A 81 11.25 -3.13 -0.71
CA ALA A 81 10.33 -4.21 -0.37
C ALA A 81 10.30 -4.43 1.16
N MET A 82 9.49 -5.38 1.64
CA MET A 82 9.33 -5.64 3.08
C MET A 82 8.83 -7.05 3.37
N ASN A 83 8.92 -7.46 4.64
CA ASN A 83 8.23 -8.66 5.13
C ASN A 83 8.49 -9.90 4.25
N GLU A 84 7.46 -10.70 4.01
CA GLU A 84 7.51 -11.90 3.19
C GLU A 84 7.42 -11.61 1.68
N HIS A 85 7.73 -10.40 1.21
CA HIS A 85 7.59 -10.05 -0.21
C HIS A 85 8.47 -10.91 -1.14
N HIS A 86 9.47 -11.64 -0.62
CA HIS A 86 10.30 -12.56 -1.40
C HIS A 86 9.49 -13.74 -1.97
N ASP A 87 8.30 -14.02 -1.41
CA ASP A 87 7.36 -15.01 -1.94
C ASP A 87 6.41 -14.43 -3.02
N VAL A 88 6.46 -13.12 -3.28
CA VAL A 88 5.58 -12.47 -4.26
C VAL A 88 6.05 -12.79 -5.69
N PRO A 89 5.25 -13.47 -6.54
CA PRO A 89 5.73 -14.01 -7.81
C PRO A 89 6.23 -12.97 -8.84
N TRP A 90 5.76 -11.73 -8.74
CA TRP A 90 6.12 -10.66 -9.68
C TRP A 90 7.26 -9.78 -9.16
N LEU A 91 7.68 -9.93 -7.90
CA LEU A 91 8.79 -9.17 -7.35
C LEU A 91 10.11 -9.71 -7.91
N LYS A 92 10.96 -8.82 -8.41
CA LYS A 92 12.32 -9.16 -8.83
C LYS A 92 13.31 -8.75 -7.74
N GLU A 93 13.60 -9.67 -6.83
CA GLU A 93 14.46 -9.43 -5.67
C GLU A 93 15.84 -8.87 -6.06
N GLU A 94 16.39 -9.30 -7.20
CA GLU A 94 17.69 -8.84 -7.71
C GLU A 94 17.75 -7.34 -8.03
N HIS A 95 16.59 -6.67 -8.08
CA HIS A 95 16.46 -5.24 -8.30
C HIS A 95 16.06 -4.46 -7.04
N VAL A 96 15.86 -5.13 -5.90
CA VAL A 96 15.56 -4.49 -4.62
C VAL A 96 16.82 -3.83 -4.07
N THR A 97 16.68 -2.60 -3.58
CA THR A 97 17.79 -1.80 -3.04
C THR A 97 17.72 -1.59 -1.53
N ALA A 98 16.57 -1.88 -0.90
CA ALA A 98 16.44 -2.04 0.54
C ALA A 98 15.24 -2.91 0.92
N TRP A 99 15.34 -3.60 2.06
CA TRP A 99 14.26 -4.39 2.64
C TRP A 99 13.85 -3.83 4.00
N PHE A 100 12.61 -4.06 4.40
CA PHE A 100 12.10 -3.62 5.70
C PHE A 100 11.45 -4.77 6.45
N GLN A 101 12.00 -5.10 7.62
CA GLN A 101 11.43 -6.04 8.57
C GLN A 101 11.25 -5.34 9.91
N ILE A 102 10.17 -4.58 10.03
CA ILE A 102 9.90 -3.71 11.19
C ILE A 102 9.11 -4.42 12.29
N HIS A 103 8.51 -5.56 11.98
CA HIS A 103 7.87 -6.42 12.97
C HIS A 103 8.85 -6.80 14.09
N HIS A 104 8.31 -7.05 15.29
CA HIS A 104 9.11 -7.59 16.39
C HIS A 104 9.62 -8.99 16.02
N LYS A 105 10.79 -9.40 16.54
CA LYS A 105 11.41 -10.69 16.21
C LYS A 105 10.47 -11.87 16.35
N ASP A 106 9.74 -11.92 17.46
CA ASP A 106 8.78 -13.00 17.73
C ASP A 106 7.81 -13.22 16.56
N VAL A 107 7.36 -12.15 15.88
CA VAL A 107 6.40 -12.24 14.77
C VAL A 107 7.00 -12.87 13.52
N PHE A 108 8.25 -12.53 13.16
CA PHE A 108 8.86 -13.01 11.92
C PHE A 108 9.70 -14.28 12.11
N THR A 109 9.90 -14.71 13.35
CA THR A 109 10.45 -16.03 13.68
C THR A 109 9.36 -17.09 13.86
N GLU A 110 8.11 -16.68 14.05
CA GLU A 110 6.98 -17.61 14.04
C GLU A 110 6.81 -18.17 12.62
N GLU A 111 6.83 -19.50 12.48
CA GLU A 111 6.45 -20.16 11.23
C GLU A 111 4.96 -19.88 10.97
N LEU A 112 4.67 -18.83 10.20
CA LEU A 112 3.37 -18.64 9.59
C LEU A 112 3.14 -19.74 8.54
N GLU A 113 1.87 -20.04 8.28
CA GLU A 113 1.33 -21.18 7.53
C GLU A 113 2.28 -21.87 6.52
N ALA A 114 2.29 -23.20 6.57
CA ALA A 114 3.17 -24.11 5.83
C ALA A 114 3.48 -23.68 4.38
N GLY A 115 4.66 -23.10 4.14
CA GLY A 115 5.16 -22.87 2.79
C GLY A 115 6.33 -21.89 2.65
N VAL A 116 6.32 -20.79 3.42
CA VAL A 116 7.28 -19.69 3.23
C VAL A 116 8.32 -19.67 4.36
N ASN A 117 9.57 -20.02 4.04
CA ASN A 117 10.67 -19.97 5.02
C ASN A 117 11.26 -18.54 5.13
N HIS A 118 10.44 -17.59 5.59
CA HIS A 118 10.89 -16.20 5.72
C HIS A 118 12.00 -16.04 6.76
N TRP A 119 11.91 -16.77 7.88
CA TRP A 119 12.96 -16.74 8.90
C TRP A 119 14.30 -17.19 8.33
N GLY A 120 14.35 -18.33 7.63
CA GLY A 120 15.57 -18.80 6.98
C GLY A 120 16.10 -17.82 5.93
N TRP A 121 15.21 -17.23 5.12
CA TRP A 121 15.59 -16.22 4.13
C TRP A 121 16.26 -15.00 4.78
N LEU A 122 15.78 -14.52 5.94
CA LEU A 122 16.40 -13.41 6.66
C LEU A 122 17.82 -13.73 7.14
N GLN A 123 18.16 -15.00 7.37
CA GLN A 123 19.49 -15.42 7.84
C GLN A 123 20.52 -15.50 6.70
N GLU A 124 20.11 -15.35 5.45
CA GLU A 124 20.99 -15.31 4.28
C GLU A 124 21.70 -13.95 4.16
N GLU A 125 22.80 -13.92 3.40
CA GLU A 125 23.50 -12.68 3.07
C GLU A 125 22.81 -12.01 1.87
N HIS A 126 22.28 -10.81 2.09
CA HIS A 126 21.59 -10.01 1.07
C HIS A 126 22.45 -8.83 0.60
N PRO A 127 22.39 -8.46 -0.70
CA PRO A 127 23.17 -7.34 -1.25
C PRO A 127 22.62 -5.95 -0.86
N PHE A 128 21.51 -5.92 -0.12
CA PHE A 128 20.82 -4.71 0.34
C PHE A 128 20.65 -4.71 1.86
N PRO A 129 20.51 -3.54 2.50
CA PRO A 129 20.22 -3.48 3.93
C PRO A 129 18.79 -3.95 4.23
N ILE A 130 18.63 -4.71 5.32
CA ILE A 130 17.33 -5.05 5.90
C ILE A 130 17.11 -4.13 7.11
N TYR A 131 16.27 -3.12 6.96
CA TYR A 131 15.94 -2.19 8.03
C TYR A 131 15.05 -2.85 9.08
N MET A 132 15.53 -2.86 10.32
CA MET A 132 14.86 -3.48 11.47
C MET A 132 14.92 -2.56 12.69
N HIS A 133 14.16 -2.87 13.74
CA HIS A 133 14.18 -2.09 14.99
C HIS A 133 15.54 -2.10 15.72
N GLN A 134 16.37 -3.11 15.50
CA GLN A 134 17.75 -3.23 15.98
C GLN A 134 18.59 -4.08 15.01
N VAL A 135 19.91 -4.09 15.21
CA VAL A 135 20.80 -5.04 14.53
C VAL A 135 20.66 -6.40 15.22
N TYR A 136 20.64 -7.46 14.42
CA TYR A 136 20.50 -8.85 14.84
C TYR A 136 21.71 -9.65 14.38
N ASP A 137 22.39 -10.31 15.32
CA ASP A 137 23.59 -11.09 15.02
C ASP A 137 23.32 -12.28 14.09
N ASP A 138 22.07 -12.76 14.03
CA ASP A 138 21.63 -13.88 13.19
C ASP A 138 21.01 -13.47 11.85
N ILE A 139 20.99 -12.17 11.55
CA ILE A 139 20.50 -11.60 10.29
C ILE A 139 21.64 -10.73 9.72
N PRO A 140 22.52 -11.28 8.86
CA PRO A 140 23.75 -10.62 8.44
C PRO A 140 23.55 -9.22 7.86
N SER A 141 22.51 -9.06 7.04
CA SER A 141 22.19 -7.79 6.37
C SER A 141 21.32 -6.84 7.23
N SER A 142 21.14 -7.12 8.53
CA SER A 142 20.30 -6.28 9.40
C SER A 142 20.94 -4.92 9.69
N VAL A 143 20.15 -3.87 9.51
CA VAL A 143 20.52 -2.49 9.81
C VAL A 143 19.45 -1.88 10.72
N LYS A 144 19.91 -1.23 11.80
CA LYS A 144 19.00 -0.52 12.69
C LYS A 144 18.35 0.67 11.99
N PHE A 145 17.03 0.67 11.93
CA PHE A 145 16.23 1.78 11.42
C PHE A 145 16.40 3.03 12.30
N PRO A 146 16.65 4.23 11.72
CA PRO A 146 16.95 5.46 12.47
C PRO A 146 15.68 6.13 13.02
N LEU A 147 14.85 5.39 13.76
CA LEU A 147 13.54 5.86 14.23
C LEU A 147 13.66 7.09 15.14
N ARG A 148 14.69 7.14 15.99
CA ARG A 148 14.84 8.24 16.96
C ARG A 148 15.17 9.54 16.26
N GLU A 149 16.07 9.49 15.30
CA GLU A 149 16.54 10.60 14.48
C GLU A 149 15.39 11.12 13.61
N ILE A 150 14.71 10.22 12.88
CA ILE A 150 13.52 10.54 12.08
C ILE A 150 12.43 11.20 12.93
N ARG A 151 12.10 10.65 14.11
CA ARG A 151 11.07 11.24 14.98
C ARG A 151 11.46 12.62 15.47
N LYS A 152 12.75 12.85 15.75
CA LYS A 152 13.25 14.14 16.22
C LYS A 152 13.21 15.21 15.13
N GLU A 153 13.52 14.84 13.89
CA GLU A 153 13.68 15.77 12.77
C GLU A 153 12.39 16.00 12.00
N LEU A 154 11.58 14.95 11.79
CA LEU A 154 10.43 14.99 10.88
C LEU A 154 9.08 15.13 11.60
N ILE A 155 8.98 14.76 12.87
CA ILE A 155 7.72 14.91 13.63
C ILE A 155 7.75 16.24 14.39
N GLY A 156 6.92 17.16 13.92
CA GLY A 156 6.80 18.52 14.47
C GLY A 156 5.90 18.62 15.71
N SER A 157 5.22 19.76 15.80
CA SER A 157 4.37 20.16 16.92
C SER A 157 2.93 19.63 16.77
N LEU A 158 2.76 18.32 16.57
CA LEU A 158 1.45 17.66 16.58
C LEU A 158 1.13 17.13 17.98
N TYR A 159 0.02 17.58 18.57
CA TYR A 159 -0.39 17.24 19.93
C TYR A 159 -1.79 16.60 19.96
N ARG A 160 -1.99 15.67 20.90
CA ARG A 160 -3.30 15.11 21.26
C ARG A 160 -3.48 15.32 22.76
N GLY A 161 -4.32 16.29 23.12
CA GLY A 161 -4.37 16.82 24.49
C GLY A 161 -3.04 17.48 24.86
N GLU A 162 -2.47 17.10 26.00
CA GLU A 162 -1.20 17.64 26.50
C GLU A 162 0.05 16.89 25.99
N GLU A 163 -0.13 15.80 25.23
CA GLU A 163 0.97 14.97 24.74
C GLU A 163 1.24 15.15 23.25
N LYS A 164 2.51 15.05 22.85
CA LYS A 164 2.87 14.92 21.43
C LYS A 164 2.35 13.60 20.87
N VAL A 165 1.81 13.64 19.66
CA VAL A 165 1.38 12.43 18.95
C VAL A 165 2.59 11.55 18.65
N LYS A 166 2.54 10.30 19.13
CA LYS A 166 3.60 9.29 18.93
C LYS A 166 3.21 8.24 17.87
N GLY A 167 1.92 7.96 17.72
CA GLY A 167 1.38 6.98 16.78
C GLY A 167 1.26 7.54 15.37
N LEU A 168 2.40 7.78 14.72
CA LEU A 168 2.47 8.16 13.30
C LEU A 168 3.08 7.04 12.44
N PHE A 169 3.41 5.90 13.04
CA PHE A 169 3.98 4.75 12.34
C PHE A 169 3.11 3.53 12.59
N SER A 170 2.22 3.27 11.63
CA SER A 170 1.15 2.26 11.74
C SER A 170 1.29 1.12 10.73
N SER A 171 2.17 1.27 9.74
CA SER A 171 2.52 0.27 8.73
C SER A 171 3.98 0.42 8.34
N THR A 172 4.59 -0.61 7.78
CA THR A 172 5.97 -0.57 7.25
C THR A 172 6.14 0.53 6.19
N PHE A 173 5.12 0.81 5.37
CA PHE A 173 5.14 1.93 4.42
C PHE A 173 5.37 3.29 5.08
N ASN A 174 4.90 3.52 6.32
CA ASN A 174 5.19 4.75 7.05
C ASN A 174 6.68 4.88 7.38
N TYR A 175 7.33 3.76 7.74
CA TYR A 175 8.78 3.72 7.98
C TYR A 175 9.56 3.97 6.69
N GLN A 176 9.11 3.38 5.58
CA GLN A 176 9.68 3.63 4.26
C GLN A 176 9.58 5.11 3.88
N ILE A 177 8.40 5.70 3.84
CA ILE A 177 8.24 7.11 3.46
C ILE A 177 9.09 8.03 4.36
N ALA A 178 9.07 7.80 5.67
CA ALA A 178 9.86 8.60 6.60
C ALA A 178 11.38 8.47 6.36
N LEU A 179 11.87 7.27 6.03
CA LEU A 179 13.26 7.06 5.66
C LEU A 179 13.62 7.71 4.33
N ALA A 180 12.72 7.68 3.35
CA ALA A 180 12.91 8.33 2.06
C ALA A 180 13.08 9.86 2.24
N ILE A 181 12.23 10.47 3.06
CA ILE A 181 12.38 11.89 3.44
C ILE A 181 13.74 12.12 4.11
N TYR A 182 14.08 11.30 5.10
CA TYR A 182 15.32 11.43 5.87
C TYR A 182 16.59 11.28 5.01
N GLN A 183 16.56 10.42 4.00
CA GLN A 183 17.65 10.19 3.06
C GLN A 183 17.67 11.15 1.87
N GLY A 184 16.78 12.16 1.86
CA GLY A 184 16.74 13.19 0.82
C GLY A 184 16.34 12.66 -0.55
N TYR A 185 15.41 11.71 -0.63
CA TYR A 185 14.77 11.36 -1.89
C TYR A 185 13.94 12.55 -2.38
N GLU A 186 13.89 12.73 -3.69
CA GLU A 186 13.21 13.83 -4.38
C GLU A 186 11.89 13.37 -5.01
N ARG A 187 11.69 12.05 -5.11
CA ARG A 187 10.46 11.45 -5.61
C ARG A 187 10.18 10.11 -4.93
N ILE A 188 8.92 9.87 -4.58
CA ILE A 188 8.42 8.62 -4.02
C ILE A 188 7.25 8.13 -4.90
N GLU A 189 7.31 6.88 -5.31
CA GLU A 189 6.29 6.23 -6.14
C GLU A 189 5.74 5.00 -5.41
N LEU A 190 4.41 4.79 -5.45
CA LEU A 190 3.74 3.68 -4.77
C LEU A 190 3.31 2.61 -5.78
N TYR A 191 3.62 1.34 -5.52
CA TYR A 191 3.26 0.19 -6.36
C TYR A 191 2.73 -0.96 -5.49
N GLY A 192 1.51 -1.44 -5.76
CA GLY A 192 0.87 -2.50 -4.97
C GLY A 192 0.42 -2.04 -3.57
N ILE A 193 0.14 -0.74 -3.42
CA ILE A 193 -0.26 -0.08 -2.15
C ILE A 193 -1.61 0.64 -2.35
N GLU A 194 -2.65 -0.12 -2.64
CA GLU A 194 -3.97 0.43 -3.00
C GLU A 194 -4.77 0.86 -1.77
N MET A 195 -4.43 0.40 -0.56
CA MET A 195 -5.08 0.76 0.70
C MET A 195 -6.58 0.38 0.75
N LEU A 196 -6.91 -0.80 0.22
CA LEU A 196 -8.28 -1.32 0.07
C LEU A 196 -8.64 -2.39 1.11
N GLY A 197 -7.69 -2.86 1.91
CA GLY A 197 -7.90 -3.88 2.95
C GLY A 197 -8.61 -3.36 4.21
N PRO A 198 -9.27 -4.23 4.99
CA PRO A 198 -10.06 -3.84 6.17
C PRO A 198 -9.23 -3.23 7.31
N GLY A 199 -7.98 -3.67 7.52
CA GLY A 199 -7.04 -3.06 8.46
C GLY A 199 -6.38 -1.78 7.92
N GLU A 200 -6.27 -1.68 6.60
CA GLU A 200 -5.71 -0.53 5.89
C GLU A 200 -6.66 0.68 5.99
N TYR A 201 -7.98 0.43 5.98
CA TYR A 201 -9.03 1.44 5.95
C TYR A 201 -9.15 2.28 7.24
N GLY A 202 -8.69 1.74 8.37
CA GLY A 202 -8.80 2.39 9.67
C GLY A 202 -7.62 3.31 9.97
N TRP A 203 -6.65 2.78 10.72
CA TRP A 203 -5.54 3.57 11.26
C TRP A 203 -4.35 3.70 10.31
N GLN A 204 -4.17 2.76 9.37
CA GLN A 204 -3.01 2.78 8.47
C GLN A 204 -3.08 3.90 7.44
N ARG A 205 -4.28 4.15 6.91
CA ARG A 205 -4.55 5.24 5.97
C ARG A 205 -4.26 6.63 6.54
N GLU A 206 -4.58 6.88 7.81
CA GLU A 206 -4.31 8.18 8.44
C GLU A 206 -2.81 8.48 8.50
N CYS A 207 -2.00 7.52 8.96
CA CYS A 207 -0.55 7.70 9.02
C CYS A 207 0.08 7.74 7.62
N MET A 208 -0.43 6.96 6.67
CA MET A 208 0.00 7.06 5.26
C MET A 208 -0.23 8.46 4.71
N ALA A 209 -1.44 9.01 4.90
CA ALA A 209 -1.77 10.36 4.45
C ALA A 209 -0.83 11.40 5.11
N TYR A 210 -0.60 11.29 6.43
CA TYR A 210 0.33 12.17 7.13
C TYR A 210 1.74 12.15 6.52
N TRP A 211 2.32 10.98 6.29
CA TRP A 211 3.70 10.88 5.78
C TRP A 211 3.83 11.30 4.32
N LEU A 212 2.85 10.99 3.48
CA LEU A 212 2.85 11.45 2.09
C LEU A 212 2.69 12.97 2.00
N SER A 213 1.76 13.55 2.77
CA SER A 213 1.64 15.01 2.85
C SER A 213 2.90 15.67 3.45
N LYS A 214 3.56 15.00 4.40
CA LYS A 214 4.84 15.49 4.93
C LYS A 214 5.94 15.48 3.87
N ALA A 215 6.04 14.44 3.05
CA ALA A 215 6.99 14.37 1.95
C ALA A 215 6.69 15.46 0.90
N GLU A 216 5.43 15.57 0.47
CA GLU A 216 4.99 16.57 -0.51
C GLU A 216 5.31 18.00 -0.06
N THR A 217 4.96 18.35 1.19
CA THR A 217 5.23 19.69 1.74
C THR A 217 6.73 19.98 1.94
N MET A 218 7.58 18.96 1.89
CA MET A 218 9.04 19.10 1.87
C MET A 218 9.63 19.17 0.46
N GLY A 219 8.78 19.22 -0.58
CA GLY A 219 9.18 19.34 -1.98
C GLY A 219 9.51 18.00 -2.64
N ILE A 220 9.06 16.88 -2.07
CA ILE A 220 9.23 15.54 -2.65
C ILE A 220 8.02 15.23 -3.53
N ASP A 221 8.26 14.87 -4.78
CA ASP A 221 7.19 14.49 -5.69
C ASP A 221 6.61 13.13 -5.31
N ILE A 222 5.29 13.06 -5.18
CA ILE A 222 4.59 11.82 -4.88
C ILE A 222 3.82 11.36 -6.11
N TRP A 223 3.98 10.10 -6.48
CA TRP A 223 3.09 9.44 -7.44
C TRP A 223 2.44 8.22 -6.82
N MET A 224 1.14 8.10 -7.06
CA MET A 224 0.33 6.95 -6.71
C MET A 224 -0.55 6.60 -7.91
N PRO A 225 -0.85 5.31 -8.13
CA PRO A 225 -1.73 4.86 -9.19
C PRO A 225 -3.18 5.31 -8.92
N GLU A 226 -3.99 5.41 -9.97
CA GLU A 226 -5.40 5.83 -9.88
C GLU A 226 -6.23 4.88 -8.98
N ASP A 227 -5.85 3.60 -8.91
CA ASP A 227 -6.47 2.59 -8.05
C ASP A 227 -6.13 2.75 -6.55
N CYS A 228 -5.22 3.66 -6.20
CA CYS A 228 -4.89 3.93 -4.81
C CYS A 228 -6.02 4.70 -4.11
N ALA A 229 -6.53 4.15 -3.02
CA ALA A 229 -7.63 4.77 -2.27
C ALA A 229 -7.21 6.04 -1.51
N LEU A 230 -5.90 6.31 -1.37
CA LEU A 230 -5.39 7.51 -0.71
C LEU A 230 -5.73 8.77 -1.50
N PHE A 231 -6.18 9.82 -0.79
CA PHE A 231 -6.53 11.12 -1.36
C PHE A 231 -7.57 11.12 -2.49
N ASN A 232 -8.29 10.01 -2.68
CA ASN A 232 -9.32 9.86 -3.71
C ASN A 232 -10.71 10.21 -3.15
N HIS A 233 -10.89 11.47 -2.73
CA HIS A 233 -12.17 11.96 -2.20
C HIS A 233 -12.70 13.14 -3.03
N PRO A 234 -14.03 13.24 -3.19
CA PRO A 234 -14.62 14.36 -3.90
C PRO A 234 -14.39 15.67 -3.14
N LEU A 235 -14.30 16.76 -3.88
CA LEU A 235 -14.14 18.10 -3.32
C LEU A 235 -15.41 18.50 -2.54
N TYR A 236 -15.30 18.49 -1.21
CA TYR A 236 -16.42 18.78 -0.32
C TYR A 236 -17.04 20.16 -0.62
N GLY A 237 -18.35 20.17 -0.89
CA GLY A 237 -19.11 21.37 -1.22
C GLY A 237 -19.09 21.79 -2.69
N TYR A 238 -18.36 21.06 -3.55
CA TYR A 238 -18.26 21.36 -4.99
C TYR A 238 -18.64 20.16 -5.85
N GLU A 239 -18.26 18.95 -5.43
CA GLU A 239 -18.54 17.72 -6.15
C GLU A 239 -19.61 16.91 -5.43
N GLU A 240 -20.55 16.36 -6.19
CA GLU A 240 -21.54 15.44 -5.64
C GLU A 240 -20.87 14.12 -5.25
N VAL A 241 -21.13 13.68 -4.03
CA VAL A 241 -20.74 12.33 -3.59
C VAL A 241 -21.62 11.33 -4.33
N ARG A 242 -21.09 10.74 -5.40
CA ARG A 242 -21.77 9.67 -6.12
C ARG A 242 -21.84 8.43 -5.24
N GLU A 243 -22.93 7.69 -5.34
CA GLU A 243 -23.09 6.39 -4.68
C GLU A 243 -21.92 5.47 -5.09
N GLY A 244 -21.18 4.94 -4.11
CA GLY A 244 -19.96 4.15 -4.32
C GLY A 244 -18.63 4.93 -4.25
N ALA A 245 -18.63 6.27 -4.29
CA ALA A 245 -17.40 7.09 -4.30
C ALA A 245 -16.68 7.19 -2.94
N THR A 246 -17.32 6.80 -1.84
CA THR A 246 -16.75 6.89 -0.47
C THR A 246 -16.26 5.56 0.08
N GLY A 247 -16.11 4.53 -0.76
CA GLY A 247 -15.65 3.22 -0.31
C GLY A 247 -16.57 2.64 0.77
N GLN A 248 -17.89 2.65 0.54
CA GLN A 248 -18.82 1.96 1.43
C GLN A 248 -18.43 0.49 1.51
N VAL A 249 -17.80 0.11 2.61
CA VAL A 249 -17.65 -1.29 3.02
C VAL A 249 -19.06 -1.75 3.41
N SER A 250 -19.68 -2.56 2.56
CA SER A 250 -20.94 -3.21 2.89
C SER A 250 -20.67 -4.18 4.04
N TRP A 251 -21.00 -3.75 5.26
CA TRP A 251 -21.19 -4.68 6.36
C TRP A 251 -22.41 -5.52 6.00
N THR A 252 -22.20 -6.74 5.49
CA THR A 252 -23.21 -7.78 5.58
C THR A 252 -23.32 -8.16 7.05
N SER A 253 -24.10 -7.37 7.81
CA SER A 253 -24.55 -7.82 9.12
C SER A 253 -25.46 -9.02 8.88
N SER A 254 -24.90 -10.22 9.02
CA SER A 254 -25.68 -11.43 9.25
C SER A 254 -26.27 -11.37 10.67
N ARG A 255 -27.21 -10.46 10.90
CA ARG A 255 -28.14 -10.49 12.03
C ARG A 255 -29.50 -9.97 11.58
N ASN A 256 -30.27 -10.88 11.00
CA ASN A 256 -31.73 -10.83 11.11
C ASN A 256 -32.09 -11.06 12.58
N GLU A 257 -32.02 -10.02 13.40
CA GLU A 257 -32.80 -9.94 14.64
C GLU A 257 -33.21 -8.47 14.77
N GLU A 258 -34.49 -8.21 14.53
CA GLU A 258 -35.09 -6.88 14.68
C GLU A 258 -34.94 -6.41 16.14
N PRO A 259 -34.45 -5.19 16.39
CA PRO A 259 -34.56 -4.60 17.71
C PRO A 259 -36.02 -4.20 17.93
N THR A 260 -36.69 -4.95 18.80
CA THR A 260 -37.97 -4.55 19.38
C THR A 260 -37.74 -3.29 20.22
N PHE A 261 -38.09 -2.13 19.65
CA PHE A 261 -38.14 -0.87 20.40
C PHE A 261 -39.35 -0.92 21.36
N GLY A 262 -39.10 -1.32 22.60
CA GLY A 262 -39.99 -1.09 23.71
C GLY A 262 -40.09 0.41 23.99
N LEU A 263 -41.22 1.00 23.60
CA LEU A 263 -41.60 2.38 23.90
C LEU A 263 -41.58 2.62 25.42
N MET A 264 -40.65 3.45 25.88
CA MET A 264 -40.78 4.13 27.17
C MET A 264 -41.91 5.16 27.02
N GLN A 265 -43.07 4.90 27.63
CA GLN A 265 -44.12 5.91 27.75
C GLN A 265 -43.76 6.90 28.87
N PRO A 266 -44.10 8.20 28.72
CA PRO A 266 -43.70 9.22 29.67
C PRO A 266 -44.63 9.25 30.89
N ARG A 267 -44.03 9.16 32.08
CA ARG A 267 -44.13 10.12 33.20
C ARG A 267 -43.23 9.68 34.35
#